data_AF-A0A9P6E1R6-F1
#
_entry.id   AF-A0A9P6E1R6-F1
#
_cell.length_a   1.000
_cell.length_b   1.000
_cell.length_c   1.000
_cell.angle_alpha   90.00
_cell.angle_beta   90.00
_cell.angle_gamma   90.00
#
_symmetry.space_group_name_H-M   'P 1'
#
loop_
_entity.id
_entity.type
_entity.pdbx_description
1 polymer ?
#
loop_
_entity_poly.entity_id
_entity_poly.type
_entity_poly.pdbx_seq_one_letter_code
_entity_poly.pdbx_strand_id
1 'polypeptide(L)'
;MNTTHFSWLATLIIPLYICYAKVSTLPDDRLSSQTELLGAATRKPVMGILEASVIEALTRGSKFGVLTTGVAWVAPLTKAILELSIVSKEAFAGVVATGLGVLDFHTSSGELGKDDAVENNVRIGAQTLVAKGCNVIVLGCAGMEGMEDAVKAGIYTSKEVRVVDGVRAGVEIIAKKLHDS
;
A
#
# COMPACT_ATOMS: atom_id res chain seq x y z
N MET A 1 11.49 -7.68 32.82
CA MET A 1 11.97 -8.87 32.10
C MET A 1 10.84 -9.87 31.98
N ASN A 2 10.14 -9.89 30.84
CA ASN A 2 9.43 -11.07 30.34
C ASN A 2 8.93 -10.79 28.91
N THR A 3 9.76 -11.12 27.92
CA THR A 3 9.51 -10.97 26.48
C THR A 3 9.73 -12.29 25.75
N THR A 4 9.29 -13.41 26.33
CA THR A 4 9.55 -14.76 25.78
C THR A 4 8.31 -15.43 25.17
N HIS A 5 7.16 -14.77 25.09
CA HIS A 5 5.95 -15.36 24.47
C HIS A 5 5.79 -15.09 22.97
N PHE A 6 6.64 -14.27 22.34
CA PHE A 6 6.54 -13.92 20.91
C PHE A 6 7.47 -14.74 19.99
N SER A 7 8.14 -15.77 20.51
CA SER A 7 9.16 -16.52 19.75
C SER A 7 8.62 -17.71 18.94
N TRP A 8 7.39 -18.17 19.17
CA TRP A 8 6.91 -19.46 18.63
C TRP A 8 6.02 -19.34 17.38
N LEU A 9 5.56 -18.14 17.02
CA LEU A 9 4.81 -17.92 15.77
C LEU A 9 5.72 -17.72 14.54
N ALA A 10 7.01 -17.49 14.74
CA ALA A 10 7.97 -17.27 13.66
C ALA A 10 8.40 -18.55 12.91
N THR A 11 8.00 -19.73 13.39
CA THR A 11 8.42 -21.03 12.81
C THR A 11 7.32 -21.72 11.99
N LEU A 12 6.15 -21.10 11.85
CA LEU A 12 5.16 -21.48 10.83
C LEU A 12 5.47 -20.71 9.54
N ILE A 13 6.22 -21.39 8.68
CA ILE A 13 6.76 -20.93 7.40
C ILE A 13 5.61 -20.53 6.45
N ILE A 14 5.14 -19.29 6.54
CA ILE A 14 4.49 -18.58 5.42
C ILE A 14 5.62 -17.75 4.81
N PRO A 15 6.22 -18.15 3.67
CA PRO A 15 7.05 -17.23 2.92
C PRO A 15 6.07 -16.22 2.30
N LEU A 16 5.74 -15.23 3.11
CA LEU A 16 5.03 -14.04 2.72
C LEU A 16 5.98 -13.26 1.82
N TYR A 17 6.01 -13.61 0.53
CA TYR A 17 6.69 -12.81 -0.46
C TYR A 17 5.77 -11.65 -0.85
N ILE A 18 5.72 -10.66 0.05
CA ILE A 18 5.25 -9.31 -0.22
C ILE A 18 6.32 -8.67 -1.11
N CYS A 19 6.28 -9.01 -2.39
CA CYS A 19 7.17 -8.43 -3.38
C CYS A 19 6.74 -6.98 -3.61
N TYR A 20 7.48 -6.04 -3.02
CA TYR A 20 7.76 -4.78 -3.71
C TYR A 20 8.59 -5.15 -4.93
N ALA A 21 7.95 -5.59 -6.01
CA ALA A 21 8.65 -5.68 -7.28
C ALA A 21 9.15 -4.26 -7.59
N LYS A 22 10.46 -4.13 -7.50
CA LYS A 22 11.27 -2.97 -7.79
C LYS A 22 10.88 -2.42 -9.16
N VAL A 23 9.98 -1.43 -9.16
CA VAL A 23 9.39 -0.79 -10.37
C VAL A 23 10.44 -0.13 -11.29
N SER A 24 11.73 -0.20 -10.94
CA SER A 24 12.77 0.62 -11.56
C SER A 24 14.09 -0.08 -11.93
N THR A 25 14.30 -1.39 -11.76
CA THR A 25 15.63 -2.00 -12.08
C THR A 25 15.65 -3.29 -12.88
N LEU A 26 14.58 -3.63 -13.61
CA LEU A 26 14.68 -4.60 -14.69
C LEU A 26 14.17 -3.94 -15.98
N PRO A 27 14.83 -4.17 -17.13
CA PRO A 27 14.41 -3.61 -18.42
C PRO A 27 13.10 -4.22 -18.95
N ASP A 28 12.35 -4.95 -18.13
CA ASP A 28 11.13 -5.65 -18.50
C ASP A 28 9.97 -5.21 -17.60
N ASP A 29 8.86 -4.88 -18.24
CA ASP A 29 7.78 -4.00 -17.81
C ASP A 29 6.63 -4.74 -17.11
N ARG A 30 6.90 -5.91 -16.51
CA ARG A 30 5.83 -6.81 -16.04
C ARG A 30 5.96 -7.13 -14.56
N LEU A 31 5.33 -6.33 -13.70
CA LEU A 31 5.08 -6.69 -12.30
C LEU A 31 4.35 -8.04 -12.18
N SER A 32 3.44 -8.32 -13.12
CA SER A 32 2.70 -9.58 -13.22
C SER A 32 3.61 -10.81 -13.38
N SER A 33 4.75 -10.67 -14.08
CA SER A 33 5.65 -11.80 -14.32
C SER A 33 6.34 -12.31 -13.06
N GLN A 34 6.60 -11.45 -12.07
CA GLN A 34 7.29 -11.88 -10.83
C GLN A 34 6.38 -12.71 -9.94
N THR A 35 5.14 -12.28 -9.75
CA THR A 35 4.12 -13.02 -8.98
C THR A 35 3.83 -14.37 -9.64
N GLU A 36 3.72 -14.41 -10.96
CA GLU A 36 3.52 -15.64 -11.74
C GLU A 36 4.72 -16.59 -11.66
N LEU A 37 5.95 -16.09 -11.84
CA LEU A 37 7.16 -16.89 -11.75
C LEU A 37 7.34 -17.48 -10.34
N LEU A 38 7.09 -16.67 -9.31
CA LEU A 38 7.17 -17.13 -7.94
C LEU A 38 6.06 -18.12 -7.62
N GLY A 39 4.83 -17.87 -8.09
CA GLY A 39 3.71 -18.80 -7.98
C GLY A 39 3.98 -20.13 -8.68
N ALA A 40 4.69 -20.14 -9.80
CA ALA A 40 5.12 -21.37 -10.47
C ALA A 40 6.22 -22.11 -9.70
N ALA A 41 7.07 -21.39 -8.95
CA ALA A 41 8.18 -21.95 -8.20
C ALA A 41 7.80 -22.48 -6.80
N THR A 42 6.57 -22.23 -6.33
CA THR A 42 6.13 -22.65 -4.99
C THR A 42 4.72 -23.23 -4.99
N ARG A 43 4.44 -24.12 -4.02
CA ARG A 43 3.09 -24.62 -3.77
C ARG A 43 2.28 -23.72 -2.83
N LYS A 44 2.89 -22.65 -2.33
CA LYS A 44 2.26 -21.71 -1.39
C LYS A 44 1.65 -20.54 -2.17
N PRO A 45 0.50 -19.99 -1.72
CA PRO A 45 -0.12 -18.86 -2.38
C PRO A 45 0.82 -17.65 -2.39
N VAL A 46 0.84 -16.95 -3.52
CA VAL A 46 1.62 -15.73 -3.74
C VAL A 46 0.66 -14.61 -4.11
N MET A 47 0.84 -13.43 -3.51
CA MET A 47 0.00 -12.27 -3.76
C MET A 47 0.88 -11.03 -3.89
N GLY A 48 0.70 -10.27 -4.97
CA GLY A 48 1.34 -8.97 -5.13
C GLY A 48 0.65 -7.90 -4.28
N ILE A 49 1.44 -6.99 -3.72
CA ILE A 49 0.96 -5.95 -2.79
C ILE A 49 0.01 -4.99 -3.51
N LEU A 50 0.35 -4.63 -4.76
CA LEU A 50 -0.46 -3.71 -5.54
C LEU A 50 -1.85 -4.30 -5.81
N GLU A 51 -1.90 -5.55 -6.23
CA GLU A 51 -3.13 -6.28 -6.49
C GLU A 51 -3.95 -6.44 -5.20
N ALA A 52 -3.29 -6.75 -4.08
CA ALA A 52 -3.95 -6.86 -2.77
C ALA A 52 -4.55 -5.53 -2.33
N SER A 53 -3.81 -4.44 -2.51
CA SER A 53 -4.24 -3.09 -2.19
C SER A 53 -5.47 -2.68 -3.00
N VAL A 54 -5.46 -2.97 -4.31
CA VAL A 54 -6.55 -2.61 -5.21
C VAL A 54 -7.79 -3.45 -4.92
N ILE A 55 -7.64 -4.76 -4.70
CA ILE A 55 -8.76 -5.63 -4.34
C ILE A 55 -9.42 -5.12 -3.05
N GLU A 56 -8.62 -4.84 -2.01
CA GLU A 56 -9.15 -4.37 -0.74
C GLU A 56 -9.74 -2.97 -0.84
N ALA A 57 -9.21 -2.11 -1.70
CA ALA A 57 -9.78 -0.79 -1.93
C ALA A 57 -11.17 -0.88 -2.61
N LEU A 58 -11.32 -1.77 -3.59
CA LEU A 58 -12.56 -1.99 -4.30
C LEU A 58 -13.65 -2.65 -3.43
N THR A 59 -13.28 -3.47 -2.44
CA THR A 59 -14.25 -4.04 -1.48
C THR A 59 -14.69 -3.02 -0.43
N ARG A 60 -13.86 -2.02 -0.14
CA ARG A 60 -14.09 -1.02 0.90
C ARG A 60 -14.69 0.28 0.40
N GLY A 61 -14.94 0.48 -0.88
CA GLY A 61 -15.59 1.71 -1.34
C GLY A 61 -15.78 1.78 -2.84
N SER A 62 -16.38 2.88 -3.26
CA SER A 62 -16.76 3.11 -4.66
C SER A 62 -15.66 3.81 -5.47
N LYS A 63 -14.76 4.55 -4.81
CA LYS A 63 -13.69 5.29 -5.47
C LYS A 63 -12.46 5.36 -4.59
N PHE A 64 -11.34 4.89 -5.11
CA PHE A 64 -10.07 4.87 -4.40
C PHE A 64 -9.01 5.73 -5.08
N GLY A 65 -8.02 6.14 -4.29
CA GLY A 65 -6.80 6.75 -4.79
C GLY A 65 -5.59 6.26 -3.99
N VAL A 66 -4.41 6.40 -4.58
CA VAL A 66 -3.16 5.96 -3.94
C VAL A 66 -2.37 7.17 -3.47
N LEU A 67 -1.98 7.17 -2.21
CA LEU A 67 -1.05 8.13 -1.65
C LEU A 67 0.34 7.49 -1.59
N THR A 68 1.32 8.07 -2.28
CA THR A 68 2.71 7.60 -2.31
C THR A 68 3.66 8.67 -1.81
N THR A 69 4.94 8.33 -1.66
CA THR A 69 5.95 9.24 -1.12
C THR A 69 6.52 10.14 -2.23
N GLY A 70 7.30 9.55 -3.13
CA GLY A 70 8.02 10.26 -4.19
C GLY A 70 7.20 10.43 -5.47
N VAL A 71 7.33 11.61 -6.10
CA VAL A 71 6.67 11.95 -7.38
C VAL A 71 7.04 10.95 -8.49
N ALA A 72 8.25 10.37 -8.45
CA ALA A 72 8.70 9.35 -9.39
C ALA A 72 7.79 8.11 -9.45
N TRP A 73 7.03 7.83 -8.38
CA TRP A 73 6.12 6.68 -8.29
C TRP A 73 4.73 6.94 -8.87
N VAL A 74 4.37 8.20 -9.12
CA VAL A 74 3.03 8.58 -9.61
C VAL A 74 2.74 7.93 -10.96
N ALA A 75 3.62 8.08 -11.94
CA ALA A 75 3.40 7.54 -13.28
C ALA A 75 3.46 6.00 -13.32
N PRO A 76 4.45 5.32 -12.71
CA PRO A 76 4.47 3.85 -12.67
C PRO A 76 3.26 3.23 -11.97
N LEU A 77 2.86 3.76 -10.80
CA LEU A 77 1.69 3.24 -10.08
C LEU A 77 0.39 3.49 -10.85
N THR A 78 0.25 4.67 -11.46
CA THR A 78 -0.92 4.97 -12.30
C THR A 78 -1.03 3.99 -13.46
N LYS A 79 0.08 3.73 -14.16
CA LYS A 79 0.12 2.77 -15.27
C LYS A 79 -0.25 1.36 -14.79
N ALA A 80 0.42 0.87 -13.76
CA ALA A 80 0.21 -0.49 -13.25
C ALA A 80 -1.23 -0.72 -12.77
N ILE A 81 -1.86 0.26 -12.11
CA ILE A 81 -3.26 0.15 -11.65
C ILE A 81 -4.24 0.12 -12.84
N LEU A 82 -4.00 0.94 -13.86
CA LEU A 82 -4.86 0.98 -15.05
C LEU A 82 -4.71 -0.26 -15.94
N GLU A 83 -3.61 -0.99 -15.82
CA GLU A 83 -3.42 -2.29 -16.49
C GLU A 83 -4.16 -3.44 -15.79
N LEU A 84 -4.60 -3.25 -14.53
CA LEU A 84 -5.43 -4.23 -13.84
C LEU A 84 -6.85 -4.22 -14.41
N SER A 85 -7.26 -5.34 -15.00
CA SER A 85 -8.59 -5.52 -15.61
C SER A 85 -9.77 -5.35 -14.64
N ILE A 86 -9.52 -5.40 -13.33
CA ILE A 86 -10.53 -5.23 -12.28
C ILE A 86 -10.83 -3.76 -11.95
N VAL A 87 -10.06 -2.80 -12.47
CA VAL A 87 -10.19 -1.38 -12.15
C VAL A 87 -10.90 -0.63 -13.27
N SER A 88 -12.02 0.02 -12.97
CA SER A 88 -12.64 0.97 -13.89
C SER A 88 -12.03 2.37 -13.75
N LYS A 89 -12.13 3.18 -14.81
CA LYS A 89 -11.65 4.58 -14.79
C LYS A 89 -12.39 5.43 -13.76
N GLU A 90 -13.65 5.08 -13.47
CA GLU A 90 -14.50 5.77 -12.52
C GLU A 90 -14.13 5.42 -11.07
N ALA A 91 -13.69 4.17 -10.84
CA ALA A 91 -13.27 3.69 -9.52
C ALA A 91 -11.91 4.24 -9.08
N PHE A 92 -11.05 4.66 -10.00
CA PHE A 92 -9.69 5.13 -9.70
C PHE A 92 -9.53 6.65 -9.88
N ALA A 93 -9.28 7.37 -8.78
CA ALA A 93 -9.08 8.82 -8.79
C ALA A 93 -7.63 9.26 -9.10
N GLY A 94 -6.71 8.31 -9.23
CA GLY A 94 -5.30 8.55 -9.51
C GLY A 94 -4.37 8.40 -8.30
N VAL A 95 -3.10 8.72 -8.54
CA VAL A 95 -2.02 8.67 -7.55
C VAL A 95 -1.61 10.08 -7.15
N VAL A 96 -1.41 10.32 -5.87
CA VAL A 96 -0.88 11.56 -5.30
C VAL A 96 0.40 11.24 -4.55
N ALA A 97 1.46 11.99 -4.79
CA ALA A 97 2.69 11.92 -4.02
C ALA A 97 2.70 12.98 -2.93
N THR A 98 3.25 12.67 -1.75
CA THR A 98 3.48 13.64 -0.68
C THR A 98 4.62 14.61 -1.02
N GLY A 99 5.44 14.28 -2.03
CA GLY A 99 6.58 15.11 -2.44
C GLY A 99 7.84 14.89 -1.61
N LEU A 100 7.84 13.85 -0.77
CA LEU A 100 8.95 13.47 0.11
C LEU A 100 9.71 12.27 -0.46
N GLY A 101 11.01 12.18 -0.18
CA GLY A 101 11.82 11.02 -0.51
C GLY A 101 11.46 9.83 0.37
N VAL A 102 11.62 8.60 -0.14
CA VAL A 102 11.36 7.36 0.63
C VAL A 102 12.22 7.30 1.91
N LEU A 103 13.41 7.90 1.89
CA LEU A 103 14.31 7.95 3.04
C LEU A 103 13.81 8.86 4.16
N ASP A 104 12.93 9.83 3.87
CA ASP A 104 12.35 10.73 4.87
C ASP A 104 11.38 10.00 5.81
N PHE A 105 10.94 8.79 5.45
CA PHE A 105 10.05 7.93 6.24
C PHE A 105 10.81 6.91 7.11
N HIS A 106 12.11 6.71 6.89
CA HIS A 106 12.93 5.73 7.62
C HIS A 106 13.91 6.34 8.64
N THR A 107 13.95 7.67 8.75
CA THR A 107 14.80 8.34 9.74
C THR A 107 14.10 8.44 11.08
N SER A 108 14.22 7.38 11.90
CA SER A 108 14.01 7.43 13.35
C SER A 108 15.14 8.19 14.05
N SER A 109 15.50 9.37 13.55
CA SER A 109 16.57 10.19 14.09
C SER A 109 15.98 11.50 14.60
N GLY A 110 15.25 11.41 15.73
CA GLY A 110 15.11 12.39 16.82
C GLY A 110 15.04 13.90 16.55
N GLU A 111 14.88 14.34 15.31
CA GLU A 111 14.70 15.73 14.93
C GLU A 111 13.20 16.01 14.98
N LEU A 112 12.76 16.59 16.10
CA LEU A 112 11.39 16.98 16.49
C LEU A 112 10.60 17.84 15.47
N GLY A 113 10.99 17.91 14.20
CA GLY A 113 10.28 18.60 13.13
C GLY A 113 10.22 17.87 11.77
N LYS A 114 10.92 16.73 11.60
CA LYS A 114 10.80 15.92 10.37
C LYS A 114 9.49 15.14 10.32
N ASP A 115 9.09 14.57 11.45
CA ASP A 115 7.84 13.80 11.56
C ASP A 115 6.62 14.68 11.30
N ASP A 116 6.61 15.92 11.81
CA ASP A 116 5.53 16.90 11.58
C ASP A 116 5.38 17.27 10.10
N ALA A 117 6.49 17.45 9.39
CA ALA A 117 6.49 17.77 7.97
C ALA A 117 6.01 16.58 7.12
N VAL A 118 6.41 15.36 7.50
CA VAL A 118 5.94 14.12 6.87
C VAL A 118 4.44 13.97 7.04
N GLU A 119 3.94 14.04 8.27
CA GLU A 119 2.52 13.95 8.55
C GLU A 119 1.71 15.07 7.86
N ASN A 120 2.22 16.29 7.83
CA ASN A 120 1.56 17.40 7.15
C ASN A 120 1.41 17.14 5.63
N ASN A 121 2.46 16.63 4.98
CA ASN A 121 2.37 16.30 3.56
C ASN A 121 1.45 15.10 3.30
N VAL A 122 1.42 14.12 4.20
CA VAL A 122 0.43 13.01 4.17
C VAL A 122 -0.99 13.56 4.26
N ARG A 123 -1.27 14.49 5.19
CA ARG A 123 -2.58 15.15 5.34
C ARG A 123 -2.98 15.88 4.05
N ILE A 124 -2.09 16.68 3.47
CA ILE A 124 -2.35 17.43 2.23
C ILE A 124 -2.64 16.48 1.06
N GLY A 125 -1.86 15.39 0.94
CA GLY A 125 -2.07 14.39 -0.09
C GLY A 125 -3.41 13.65 0.07
N ALA A 126 -3.78 13.30 1.30
CA ALA A 126 -5.08 12.71 1.63
C ALA A 126 -6.24 13.64 1.27
N GLN A 127 -6.14 14.93 1.62
CA GLN A 127 -7.13 15.95 1.26
C GLN A 127 -7.30 16.07 -0.26
N THR A 128 -6.19 16.04 -1.00
CA THR A 128 -6.21 16.09 -2.47
C THR A 128 -6.97 14.91 -3.06
N LEU A 129 -6.78 13.70 -2.52
CA LEU A 129 -7.53 12.52 -2.95
C LEU A 129 -9.02 12.61 -2.59
N VAL A 130 -9.36 13.06 -1.39
CA VAL A 130 -10.76 13.26 -0.98
C VAL A 130 -11.45 14.31 -1.85
N ALA A 131 -10.77 15.39 -2.20
CA ALA A 131 -11.29 16.42 -3.13
C ALA A 131 -11.59 15.85 -4.53
N LYS A 132 -10.89 14.79 -4.96
CA LYS A 132 -11.17 14.04 -6.20
C LYS A 132 -12.32 13.03 -6.07
N GLY A 133 -12.94 12.97 -4.89
CA GLY A 133 -14.08 12.11 -4.58
C GLY A 133 -13.69 10.72 -4.06
N CYS A 134 -12.45 10.51 -3.60
CA CYS A 134 -12.08 9.25 -2.97
C CYS A 134 -12.81 9.06 -1.64
N ASN A 135 -13.34 7.86 -1.44
CA ASN A 135 -13.75 7.35 -0.13
C ASN A 135 -12.85 6.21 0.38
N VAL A 136 -11.82 5.84 -0.40
CA VAL A 136 -10.76 4.93 0.03
C VAL A 136 -9.39 5.50 -0.37
N ILE A 137 -8.44 5.50 0.56
CA ILE A 137 -7.06 5.91 0.35
C ILE A 137 -6.16 4.70 0.58
N VAL A 138 -5.39 4.32 -0.44
CA VAL A 138 -4.40 3.25 -0.37
C VAL A 138 -3.04 3.85 -0.06
N LEU A 139 -2.33 3.28 0.92
CA LEU A 139 -0.94 3.62 1.23
C LEU A 139 -0.02 2.92 0.23
N GLY A 140 0.61 3.71 -0.65
CA GLY A 140 1.34 3.25 -1.83
C GLY A 140 2.83 2.98 -1.60
N CYS A 141 3.32 3.05 -0.36
CA CYS A 141 4.73 2.83 -0.03
C CYS A 141 4.86 2.17 1.35
N ALA A 142 5.77 1.21 1.49
CA ALA A 142 5.94 0.42 2.73
C ALA A 142 6.35 1.31 3.90
N GLY A 143 7.11 2.38 3.61
CA GLY A 143 7.49 3.37 4.62
C GLY A 143 6.30 4.19 5.15
N MET A 144 5.08 4.02 4.62
CA MET A 144 3.88 4.66 5.14
C MET A 144 3.10 3.80 6.13
N GLU A 145 3.64 2.64 6.53
CA GLU A 145 3.07 1.82 7.60
C GLU A 145 2.86 2.67 8.87
N GLY A 146 1.66 2.60 9.47
CA GLY A 146 1.30 3.38 10.67
C GLY A 146 0.85 4.82 10.41
N MET A 147 0.81 5.28 9.15
CA MET A 147 0.38 6.64 8.80
C MET A 147 -1.14 6.81 8.69
N GLU A 148 -1.94 5.81 9.07
CA GLU A 148 -3.40 5.85 8.98
C GLU A 148 -3.99 7.01 9.77
N ASP A 149 -3.44 7.29 10.96
CA ASP A 149 -3.94 8.36 11.81
C ASP A 149 -3.58 9.74 11.26
N ALA A 150 -2.40 9.89 10.63
CA ALA A 150 -2.03 11.10 9.91
C ALA A 150 -2.96 11.35 8.71
N VAL A 151 -3.29 10.31 7.94
CA VAL A 151 -4.27 10.39 6.84
C VAL A 151 -5.63 10.82 7.37
N LYS A 152 -6.15 10.17 8.42
CA LYS A 152 -7.45 10.49 9.03
C LYS A 152 -7.50 11.91 9.59
N ALA A 153 -6.43 12.37 10.23
CA ALA A 153 -6.35 13.74 10.76
C ALA A 153 -6.45 14.81 9.68
N GLY A 154 -6.07 14.50 8.43
CA GLY A 154 -6.20 15.42 7.29
C GLY A 154 -7.60 15.45 6.69
N ILE A 155 -8.48 14.50 7.01
CA ILE A 155 -9.78 14.34 6.36
C ILE A 155 -10.83 15.19 7.07
N TYR A 156 -11.21 16.31 6.44
CA TYR A 156 -12.27 17.19 6.93
C TYR A 156 -13.56 17.01 6.10
N THR A 157 -14.20 15.85 6.22
CA THR A 157 -15.46 15.56 5.52
C THR A 157 -16.42 14.79 6.40
N SER A 158 -17.73 14.95 6.16
CA SER A 158 -18.77 14.16 6.84
C SER A 158 -18.90 12.74 6.27
N LYS A 159 -18.29 12.48 5.12
CA LYS A 159 -18.29 11.15 4.49
C LYS A 159 -17.22 10.27 5.13
N GLU A 160 -17.54 9.00 5.31
CA GLU A 160 -16.55 8.01 5.76
C GLU A 160 -15.46 7.84 4.69
N VAL A 161 -14.19 7.96 5.09
CA VAL A 161 -13.03 7.68 4.25
C VAL A 161 -12.22 6.57 4.91
N ARG A 162 -11.96 5.51 4.17
CA ARG A 162 -11.23 4.33 4.65
C ARG A 162 -9.77 4.40 4.20
N VAL A 163 -8.88 3.89 5.04
CA VAL A 163 -7.45 3.76 4.72
C VAL A 163 -7.12 2.29 4.55
N VAL A 164 -6.37 1.96 3.50
CA VAL A 164 -5.94 0.60 3.16
C VAL A 164 -4.42 0.55 3.18
N ASP A 165 -3.90 -0.35 4.01
CA ASP A 165 -2.51 -0.80 3.94
C ASP A 165 -2.44 -2.08 3.08
N GLY A 166 -1.69 -1.98 1.98
CA GLY A 166 -1.51 -3.08 1.02
C GLY A 166 -0.79 -4.29 1.59
N VAL A 167 0.13 -4.09 2.53
CA VAL A 167 0.88 -5.17 3.18
C VAL A 167 -0.09 -5.99 4.03
N ARG A 168 -0.83 -5.32 4.91
CA ARG A 168 -1.87 -5.95 5.73
C ARG A 168 -2.95 -6.63 4.88
N ALA A 169 -3.44 -5.99 3.83
CA ALA A 169 -4.41 -6.58 2.92
C ALA A 169 -3.88 -7.88 2.29
N GLY A 170 -2.61 -7.88 1.84
CA GLY A 170 -1.97 -9.07 1.26
C GLY A 170 -1.89 -10.23 2.26
N VAL A 171 -1.51 -9.94 3.51
CA VAL A 171 -1.47 -10.94 4.59
C VAL A 171 -2.86 -11.52 4.85
N GLU A 172 -3.88 -10.68 4.99
CA GLU A 172 -5.25 -11.11 5.29
C GLU A 172 -5.83 -11.99 4.17
N ILE A 173 -5.61 -11.63 2.90
CA ILE A 173 -6.05 -12.41 1.73
C ILE A 173 -5.36 -13.79 1.70
N ILE A 174 -4.03 -13.83 1.89
CA ILE A 174 -3.27 -15.09 1.89
C ILE A 174 -3.66 -15.97 3.09
N ALA A 175 -3.77 -15.39 4.28
CA ALA A 175 -4.12 -16.14 5.49
C ALA A 175 -5.48 -16.83 5.34
N LYS A 176 -6.46 -16.13 4.78
CA LYS A 176 -7.76 -16.70 4.46
C LYS A 176 -7.66 -17.86 3.46
N LYS A 177 -6.87 -17.68 2.39
CA LYS A 177 -6.65 -18.74 1.40
C LYS A 177 -6.01 -20.00 2.00
N LEU A 178 -5.09 -19.83 2.95
CA LEU A 178 -4.45 -20.94 3.66
C LEU A 178 -5.38 -21.65 4.64
N HIS A 179 -6.32 -20.94 5.28
CA HIS A 179 -7.35 -21.54 6.12
C HIS A 179 -8.36 -22.38 5.33
N ASP A 180 -8.64 -21.97 4.09
CA ASP A 180 -9.61 -22.63 3.20
C ASP A 180 -8.98 -23.79 2.38
N SER A 181 -7.69 -24.09 2.56
CA SER A 181 -6.93 -25.14 1.83
C SER A 181 -6.67 -26.37 2.69
#